data_AF-A0A7Y9GR49-F1
#
_entry.id   AF-A0A7Y9GR49-F1
#
_cell.length_a   1.000
_cell.length_b   1.000
_cell.length_c   1.000
_cell.angle_alpha   90.00
_cell.angle_beta   90.00
_cell.angle_gamma   90.00
#
_symmetry.space_group_name_H-M   'P 1'
#
loop_
_entity.id
_entity.type
_entity.pdbx_description
1 polymer ?
#
loop_
_entity_poly.entity_id
_entity_poly.type
_entity_poly.pdbx_seq_one_letter_code
_entity_poly.pdbx_strand_id
1 'polypeptide(L)'
;MDYNDNGWGMIAFWLAVAPILFLLAIAAYVVGSFFLMKVFDKAGVQGRWRAWVPVYNSMVAAKLGDLSPWVMLGAILVSALLGSIPAIGWIFSLVGIAAWILSGWRIGLKLNKDWPYLLLWLIPGVGTLIWLGILAFDKTPWNPNIAPAPWRNSFLKDTTVWQGVPVQPGAPVAGPAAGYAAPGAAGAYPPPGYQQPPAPPAGYQPPAPGAGTPVPPPAAPPAPPASAPTAQPPATEPPAAAPPAATEPPSTEPPSTEPPSGEPPRV
;
A
#
# COMPACT_ATOMS: atom_id res chain seq x y z
N MET A 1 43.20 13.08 -33.15
CA MET A 1 42.13 12.78 -32.17
C MET A 1 42.77 11.82 -31.18
N ASP A 2 43.49 12.37 -30.22
CA ASP A 2 44.35 11.59 -29.33
C ASP A 2 43.51 10.84 -28.30
N TYR A 3 43.74 9.54 -28.21
CA TYR A 3 43.09 8.62 -27.26
C TYR A 3 43.48 8.89 -25.79
N ASN A 4 44.23 9.97 -25.51
CA ASN A 4 44.60 10.38 -24.16
C ASN A 4 43.71 11.53 -23.63
N ASP A 5 43.14 12.38 -24.49
CA ASP A 5 42.29 13.50 -24.06
C ASP A 5 40.91 13.04 -23.56
N ASN A 6 40.40 11.94 -24.12
CA ASN A 6 39.12 11.34 -23.72
C ASN A 6 39.14 10.76 -22.29
N GLY A 7 40.29 10.25 -21.83
CA GLY A 7 40.45 9.66 -20.50
C GLY A 7 40.47 10.72 -19.40
N TRP A 8 41.27 11.78 -19.58
CA TRP A 8 41.34 12.88 -18.61
C TRP A 8 40.03 13.69 -18.54
N GLY A 9 39.37 13.91 -19.68
CA GLY A 9 38.04 14.54 -19.71
C GLY A 9 36.98 13.73 -18.96
N MET A 10 36.96 12.40 -19.13
CA MET A 10 36.05 11.51 -18.41
C MET A 10 36.33 11.49 -16.90
N ILE A 11 37.60 11.45 -16.49
CA ILE A 11 37.97 11.50 -15.07
C ILE A 11 37.54 12.83 -14.45
N ALA A 12 37.82 13.96 -15.10
CA ALA A 12 37.41 15.29 -14.63
C ALA A 12 35.88 15.41 -14.51
N PHE A 13 35.13 14.86 -15.48
CA PHE A 13 33.67 14.78 -15.42
C PHE A 13 33.19 13.99 -14.19
N TRP A 14 33.71 12.79 -13.96
CA TRP A 14 33.30 11.98 -12.81
C TRP A 14 33.73 12.61 -11.47
N LEU A 15 34.89 13.26 -11.40
CA LEU A 15 35.31 13.99 -10.20
C LEU A 15 34.36 15.16 -9.86
N ALA A 16 33.75 15.79 -10.87
CA ALA A 16 32.75 16.83 -10.66
C ALA A 16 31.35 16.27 -10.34
N VAL A 17 30.93 15.20 -11.04
CA VAL A 17 29.57 14.65 -10.94
C VAL A 17 29.39 13.70 -9.74
N ALA A 18 30.36 12.83 -9.47
CA ALA A 18 30.29 11.87 -8.37
C ALA A 18 30.01 12.50 -6.99
N PRO A 19 30.64 13.62 -6.56
CA PRO A 19 30.31 14.23 -5.28
C PRO A 19 28.88 14.78 -5.25
N ILE A 20 28.37 15.31 -6.36
CA ILE A 20 26.98 15.78 -6.46
C ILE A 20 26.02 14.59 -6.32
N LEU A 21 26.27 13.50 -7.05
CA LEU A 21 25.46 12.28 -6.95
C LEU A 21 25.52 11.66 -5.55
N PHE A 22 26.68 11.69 -4.90
CA PHE A 22 26.85 11.22 -3.52
C PHE A 22 26.02 12.04 -2.53
N LEU A 23 26.04 13.37 -2.64
CA LEU A 23 25.20 14.25 -1.81
C LEU A 23 23.71 14.02 -2.07
N LEU A 24 23.30 13.85 -3.33
CA LEU A 24 21.93 13.51 -3.68
C LEU A 24 21.52 12.14 -3.12
N ALA A 25 22.41 11.14 -3.14
CA ALA A 25 22.15 9.82 -2.57
C ALA A 25 21.96 9.90 -1.04
N ILE A 26 22.78 10.69 -0.34
CA ILE A 26 22.61 10.95 1.10
C ILE A 26 21.27 11.64 1.36
N ALA A 27 20.93 12.69 0.61
CA ALA A 27 19.68 13.40 0.77
C ALA A 27 18.47 12.48 0.53
N ALA A 28 18.50 11.69 -0.55
CA ALA A 28 17.48 10.69 -0.86
C ALA A 28 17.34 9.66 0.27
N TYR A 29 18.45 9.20 0.84
CA TYR A 29 18.43 8.27 1.96
C TYR A 29 17.83 8.88 3.23
N VAL A 30 18.19 10.11 3.58
CA VAL A 30 17.63 10.82 4.75
C VAL A 30 16.11 11.03 4.58
N VAL A 31 15.69 11.52 3.42
CA VAL A 31 14.27 11.74 3.10
C VAL A 31 13.50 10.41 3.08
N GLY A 32 14.06 9.39 2.41
CA GLY A 32 13.47 8.06 2.35
C GLY A 32 13.33 7.41 3.72
N SER A 33 14.36 7.51 4.58
CA SER A 33 14.33 7.00 5.96
C SER A 33 13.28 7.74 6.80
N PHE A 34 13.14 9.06 6.62
CA PHE A 34 12.12 9.84 7.29
C PHE A 34 10.69 9.45 6.86
N PHE A 35 10.46 9.24 5.56
CA PHE A 35 9.16 8.76 5.07
C PHE A 35 8.86 7.35 5.58
N LEU A 36 9.85 6.46 5.53
CA LEU A 36 9.72 5.10 6.04
C LEU A 36 9.42 5.07 7.54
N MET A 37 10.02 5.98 8.32
CA MET A 37 9.71 6.18 9.73
C MET A 37 8.22 6.50 9.94
N LYS A 38 7.63 7.37 9.11
CA LYS A 38 6.19 7.67 9.18
C LYS A 38 5.33 6.47 8.82
N VAL A 39 5.72 5.68 7.82
CA VAL A 39 5.04 4.43 7.46
C VAL A 39 5.11 3.42 8.62
N PHE A 40 6.27 3.30 9.26
CA PHE A 40 6.49 2.42 10.42
C PHE A 40 5.69 2.87 11.64
N ASP A 41 5.64 4.17 11.93
CA ASP A 41 4.82 4.76 12.99
C ASP A 41 3.33 4.39 12.75
N LYS A 42 2.83 4.53 11.51
CA LYS A 42 1.46 4.13 11.15
C LYS A 42 1.19 2.64 11.33
N ALA A 43 2.16 1.81 11.00
CA ALA A 43 2.06 0.36 11.12
C ALA A 43 2.19 -0.14 12.57
N GLY A 44 2.47 0.74 13.54
CA GLY A 44 2.63 0.37 14.96
C GLY A 44 4.01 -0.18 15.31
N VAL A 45 5.03 0.10 14.49
CA VAL A 45 6.42 -0.30 14.79
C VAL A 45 7.00 0.58 15.90
N GLN A 46 7.55 -0.07 16.92
CA GLN A 46 8.21 0.61 18.03
C GLN A 46 9.68 0.93 17.69
N GLY A 47 10.10 2.15 18.01
CA GLY A 47 11.47 2.61 17.82
C GLY A 47 11.69 3.12 16.40
N ARG A 48 11.69 4.45 16.27
CA ARG A 48 11.84 5.16 14.99
C ARG A 48 13.20 4.93 14.33
N TRP A 49 14.22 4.62 15.13
CA TRP A 49 15.58 4.30 14.68
C TRP A 49 15.62 3.14 13.66
N ARG A 50 14.62 2.24 13.70
CA ARG A 50 14.54 1.09 12.80
C ARG A 50 14.42 1.48 11.33
N ALA A 51 13.85 2.64 11.03
CA ALA A 51 13.77 3.17 9.67
C ALA A 51 15.13 3.67 9.15
N TRP A 52 16.03 4.05 10.06
CA TRP A 52 17.33 4.62 9.76
C TRP A 52 18.43 3.58 9.65
N VAL A 53 18.24 2.34 10.08
CA VAL A 53 19.31 1.33 9.95
C VAL A 53 19.19 0.66 8.57
N PRO A 54 20.19 0.82 7.68
CA PRO A 54 20.17 0.17 6.37
C PRO A 54 20.04 -1.35 6.51
N VAL A 55 19.46 -2.00 5.50
CA VAL A 55 19.12 -3.44 5.49
C VAL A 55 18.06 -3.80 6.53
N TYR A 56 18.24 -3.46 7.79
CA TYR A 56 17.26 -3.71 8.84
C TYR A 56 15.91 -3.06 8.53
N ASN A 57 15.91 -1.82 8.05
CA ASN A 57 14.70 -1.12 7.63
C ASN A 57 13.95 -1.87 6.51
N SER A 58 14.65 -2.44 5.54
CA SER A 58 14.06 -3.26 4.48
C SER A 58 13.48 -4.57 5.01
N MET A 59 14.11 -5.18 6.02
CA MET A 59 13.59 -6.38 6.68
C MET A 59 12.33 -6.08 7.48
N VAL A 60 12.26 -4.94 8.18
CA VAL A 60 11.03 -4.48 8.86
C VAL A 60 9.94 -4.20 7.83
N ALA A 61 10.25 -3.53 6.72
CA ALA A 61 9.29 -3.30 5.64
C ALA A 61 8.78 -4.62 5.04
N ALA A 62 9.67 -5.59 4.79
CA ALA A 62 9.29 -6.93 4.32
C ALA A 62 8.28 -7.59 5.26
N LYS A 63 8.55 -7.54 6.57
CA LYS A 63 7.66 -8.07 7.60
C LYS A 63 6.28 -7.42 7.57
N LEU A 64 6.23 -6.09 7.48
CA LEU A 64 4.99 -5.34 7.30
C LEU A 64 4.29 -5.67 5.98
N GLY A 65 5.04 -6.08 4.96
CA GLY A 65 4.56 -6.54 3.66
C GLY A 65 4.26 -8.04 3.55
N ASP A 66 4.09 -8.76 4.67
CA ASP A 66 3.82 -10.22 4.70
C ASP A 66 4.94 -11.10 4.09
N LEU A 67 6.14 -10.53 3.89
CA LEU A 67 7.31 -11.22 3.38
C LEU A 67 8.28 -11.51 4.54
N SER A 68 8.86 -12.71 4.57
CA SER A 68 9.86 -13.08 5.58
C SER A 68 11.03 -12.09 5.57
N PRO A 69 11.43 -11.54 6.74
CA PRO A 69 12.57 -10.63 6.84
C PRO A 69 13.88 -11.32 6.41
N TRP A 70 13.99 -12.64 6.61
CA TRP A 70 15.15 -13.43 6.19
C TRP A 70 15.21 -13.64 4.68
N VAL A 71 14.04 -13.76 4.03
CA VAL A 71 13.96 -13.81 2.57
C VAL A 71 14.38 -12.48 1.98
N MET A 72 13.97 -11.36 2.57
CA MET A 72 14.44 -10.03 2.15
C MET A 72 15.96 -9.89 2.30
N LEU A 73 16.52 -10.33 3.44
CA LEU A 73 17.97 -10.32 3.62
C LEU A 73 18.68 -11.19 2.58
N GLY A 74 18.19 -12.40 2.34
CA GLY A 74 18.71 -13.30 1.31
C GLY A 74 18.64 -12.67 -0.08
N ALA A 75 17.54 -12.01 -0.42
CA ALA A 75 17.37 -11.31 -1.69
C ALA A 75 18.38 -10.16 -1.85
N ILE A 76 18.60 -9.36 -0.80
CA ILE A 76 19.61 -8.29 -0.81
C ILE A 76 21.00 -8.86 -1.01
N LEU A 77 21.36 -9.92 -0.28
CA LEU A 77 22.68 -10.55 -0.39
C LEU A 77 22.88 -11.20 -1.77
N VAL A 78 21.89 -11.92 -2.29
CA VAL A 78 21.93 -12.54 -3.62
C VAL A 78 22.09 -11.46 -4.69
N SER A 79 21.31 -10.39 -4.64
CA SER A 79 21.43 -9.30 -5.60
C SER A 79 22.75 -8.55 -5.49
N ALA A 80 23.27 -8.31 -4.28
CA ALA A 80 24.52 -7.59 -4.08
C ALA A 80 25.76 -8.42 -4.48
N LEU A 81 25.77 -9.73 -4.16
CA LEU A 81 26.93 -10.59 -4.38
C LEU A 81 26.96 -11.20 -5.77
N LEU A 82 25.80 -11.66 -6.27
CA LEU A 82 25.69 -12.34 -7.55
C LEU A 82 25.27 -11.40 -8.68
N GLY A 83 24.82 -10.17 -8.36
CA GLY A 83 24.40 -9.16 -9.33
C GLY A 83 25.50 -8.70 -10.28
N SER A 84 26.76 -8.73 -9.83
CA SER A 84 27.92 -8.24 -10.59
C SER A 84 28.52 -9.29 -11.53
N ILE A 85 27.97 -10.51 -11.57
CA ILE A 85 28.46 -11.56 -12.47
C ILE A 85 28.18 -11.15 -13.93
N PRO A 86 29.19 -11.10 -14.82
CA PRO A 86 28.97 -10.77 -16.22
C PRO A 86 27.94 -11.71 -16.88
N ALA A 87 27.18 -11.18 -17.84
CA ALA A 87 26.14 -11.86 -18.63
C ALA A 87 24.89 -12.37 -17.86
N ILE A 88 25.06 -12.95 -16.66
CA ILE A 88 23.95 -13.58 -15.91
C ILE A 88 23.57 -12.84 -14.61
N GLY A 89 24.44 -11.97 -14.09
CA GLY A 89 24.25 -11.28 -12.81
C GLY A 89 22.99 -10.41 -12.74
N TRP A 90 22.57 -9.86 -13.88
CA TRP A 90 21.34 -9.06 -13.93
C TRP A 90 20.09 -9.83 -13.49
N ILE A 91 20.04 -11.16 -13.70
CA ILE A 91 18.93 -12.01 -13.24
C ILE A 91 18.88 -12.04 -11.70
N PHE A 92 20.03 -12.17 -11.04
CA PHE A 92 20.11 -12.15 -9.58
C PHE A 92 19.77 -10.77 -9.00
N SER A 93 20.01 -9.70 -9.74
CA SER A 93 19.59 -8.34 -9.35
C SER A 93 18.06 -8.20 -9.33
N LEU A 94 17.34 -8.94 -10.19
CA LEU A 94 15.87 -8.94 -10.20
C LEU A 94 15.27 -9.56 -8.93
N VAL A 95 16.00 -10.45 -8.24
CA VAL A 95 15.50 -11.08 -7.00
C VAL A 95 15.25 -10.04 -5.91
N GLY A 96 16.20 -9.12 -5.69
CA GLY A 96 16.07 -8.01 -4.75
C GLY A 96 14.94 -7.07 -5.14
N ILE A 97 14.83 -6.74 -6.44
CA ILE A 97 13.74 -5.90 -6.97
C ILE A 97 12.38 -6.57 -6.71
N ALA A 98 12.25 -7.87 -6.99
CA ALA A 98 11.03 -8.62 -6.76
C ALA A 98 10.65 -8.62 -5.28
N ALA A 99 11.59 -8.87 -4.36
CA ALA A 99 11.33 -8.83 -2.92
C ALA A 99 10.80 -7.46 -2.45
N TRP A 100 11.38 -6.37 -2.97
CA TRP A 100 10.91 -5.01 -2.70
C TRP A 100 9.53 -4.73 -3.29
N ILE A 101 9.24 -5.18 -4.51
CA ILE A 101 7.92 -5.02 -5.14
C ILE A 101 6.85 -5.78 -4.35
N LEU A 102 7.11 -7.03 -3.98
CA LEU A 102 6.17 -7.84 -3.18
C LEU A 102 5.87 -7.18 -1.84
N SER A 103 6.91 -6.70 -1.15
CA SER A 103 6.76 -6.01 0.13
C SER A 103 6.00 -4.69 -0.03
N GLY A 104 6.41 -3.87 -1.00
CA GLY A 104 5.81 -2.58 -1.30
C GLY A 104 4.34 -2.71 -1.69
N TRP A 105 3.99 -3.68 -2.52
CA TRP A 105 2.62 -3.96 -2.90
C TRP A 105 1.73 -4.20 -1.68
N ARG A 106 2.17 -5.05 -0.76
CA ARG A 106 1.39 -5.39 0.44
C ARG A 106 1.30 -4.24 1.43
N ILE A 107 2.38 -3.47 1.62
CA ILE A 107 2.36 -2.24 2.42
C ILE A 107 1.36 -1.23 1.81
N GLY A 108 1.37 -1.09 0.48
CA GLY A 108 0.43 -0.23 -0.24
C GLY A 108 -1.02 -0.65 0.01
N LEU A 109 -1.35 -1.93 -0.15
CA LEU A 109 -2.68 -2.45 0.12
C LEU A 109 -3.14 -2.20 1.57
N LYS A 110 -2.25 -2.33 2.55
CA LYS A 110 -2.54 -2.04 3.97
C LYS A 110 -2.77 -0.55 4.25
N LEU A 111 -2.36 0.33 3.34
CA LEU A 111 -2.64 1.76 3.36
C LEU A 111 -3.65 2.17 2.27
N ASN A 112 -4.46 1.23 1.79
CA ASN A 112 -5.47 1.43 0.74
C ASN A 112 -4.88 2.10 -0.52
N LYS A 113 -3.75 1.57 -1.00
CA LYS A 113 -3.10 1.95 -2.24
C LYS A 113 -2.95 0.72 -3.12
N ASP A 114 -3.68 0.73 -4.23
CA ASP A 114 -3.66 -0.35 -5.19
C ASP A 114 -2.34 -0.42 -5.97
N TRP A 115 -2.18 -1.50 -6.73
CA TRP A 115 -0.98 -1.77 -7.51
C TRP A 115 -0.53 -0.65 -8.46
N PRO A 116 -1.38 0.25 -9.04
CA PRO A 116 -0.91 1.28 -9.96
C PRO A 116 0.08 2.26 -9.33
N TYR A 117 0.05 2.43 -8.00
CA TYR A 117 1.04 3.26 -7.30
C TYR A 117 2.47 2.71 -7.43
N LEU A 118 2.63 1.41 -7.68
CA LEU A 118 3.95 0.81 -7.92
C LEU A 118 4.53 1.21 -9.28
N LEU A 119 3.72 1.69 -10.23
CA LEU A 119 4.22 2.21 -11.52
C LEU A 119 5.13 3.42 -11.32
N LEU A 120 5.00 4.15 -10.20
CA LEU A 120 5.93 5.22 -9.84
C LEU A 120 7.37 4.72 -9.80
N TRP A 121 7.60 3.47 -9.42
CA TRP A 121 8.95 2.90 -9.29
C TRP A 121 9.65 2.68 -10.64
N LEU A 122 8.93 2.83 -11.77
CA LEU A 122 9.54 2.87 -13.10
C LEU A 122 10.41 4.12 -13.30
N ILE A 123 10.24 5.14 -12.46
CA ILE A 123 11.12 6.31 -12.38
C ILE A 123 12.17 6.03 -11.29
N PRO A 124 13.41 5.61 -11.63
CA PRO A 124 14.36 5.13 -10.64
C PRO A 124 14.72 6.21 -9.61
N GLY A 125 14.72 5.83 -8.33
CA GLY A 125 15.04 6.71 -7.21
C GLY A 125 13.89 7.66 -6.84
N VAL A 126 13.55 8.60 -7.74
CA VAL A 126 12.57 9.67 -7.46
C VAL A 126 11.16 9.10 -7.27
N GLY A 127 10.76 8.16 -8.11
CA GLY A 127 9.42 7.57 -8.04
C GLY A 127 9.18 6.77 -6.76
N THR A 128 10.19 6.05 -6.26
CA THR A 128 10.13 5.37 -4.96
C THR A 128 10.00 6.36 -3.80
N LEU A 129 10.67 7.52 -3.87
CA LEU A 129 10.52 8.57 -2.85
C LEU A 129 9.12 9.20 -2.88
N ILE A 130 8.56 9.46 -4.07
CA ILE A 130 7.19 9.95 -4.22
C ILE A 130 6.20 8.93 -3.62
N TRP A 131 6.36 7.65 -3.97
CA TRP A 131 5.54 6.57 -3.43
C TRP A 131 5.61 6.50 -1.90
N LEU A 132 6.82 6.54 -1.32
CA LEU A 132 7.02 6.58 0.13
C LEU A 132 6.39 7.84 0.76
N GLY A 133 6.50 8.99 0.10
CA GLY A 133 5.89 10.24 0.56
C GLY A 133 4.37 10.16 0.60
N ILE A 134 3.74 9.59 -0.42
CA ILE A 134 2.30 9.31 -0.44
C ILE A 134 1.94 8.42 0.76
N LEU A 135 2.62 7.29 0.94
CA LEU A 135 2.34 6.40 2.07
C LEU A 135 2.56 7.06 3.43
N ALA A 136 3.58 7.91 3.55
CA ALA A 136 3.96 8.57 4.79
C ALA A 136 2.93 9.61 5.24
N PHE A 137 2.41 10.42 4.31
CA PHE A 137 1.59 11.59 4.64
C PHE A 137 0.12 11.45 4.32
N ASP A 138 -0.28 10.47 3.52
CA ASP A 138 -1.70 10.21 3.27
C ASP A 138 -2.44 9.88 4.58
N LYS A 139 -3.72 10.26 4.69
CA LYS A 139 -4.47 10.11 5.95
C LYS A 139 -5.01 8.71 6.19
N THR A 140 -4.82 7.79 5.24
CA THR A 140 -5.35 6.43 5.36
C THR A 140 -4.72 5.71 6.55
N PRO A 141 -5.54 5.15 7.46
CA PRO A 141 -5.03 4.37 8.58
C PRO A 141 -4.44 3.05 8.10
N TRP A 142 -3.50 2.52 8.87
CA TRP A 142 -2.97 1.18 8.63
C TRP A 142 -4.07 0.13 8.87
N ASN A 143 -4.41 -0.64 7.84
CA ASN A 143 -5.33 -1.76 7.91
C ASN A 143 -4.60 -3.08 7.61
N PRO A 144 -4.24 -3.87 8.62
CA PRO A 144 -3.55 -5.14 8.42
C PRO A 144 -4.50 -6.26 7.93
N ASN A 145 -5.83 -6.06 8.02
CA ASN A 145 -6.84 -7.04 7.64
C ASN A 145 -7.17 -6.95 6.15
N ILE A 146 -6.18 -7.24 5.31
CA ILE A 146 -6.35 -7.35 3.86
C ILE A 146 -6.41 -8.82 3.44
N ALA A 147 -6.80 -9.08 2.19
CA ALA A 147 -6.76 -10.42 1.62
C ALA A 147 -5.39 -11.08 1.87
N PRO A 148 -5.33 -12.36 2.25
CA PRO A 148 -4.07 -13.03 2.54
C PRO A 148 -3.08 -12.96 1.38
N ALA A 149 -1.78 -12.89 1.68
CA ALA A 149 -0.76 -12.82 0.64
C ALA A 149 -0.80 -14.10 -0.25
N PRO A 150 -0.61 -13.98 -1.58
CA PRO A 150 -0.60 -15.14 -2.48
C PRO A 150 0.45 -16.19 -2.10
N TRP A 151 1.54 -15.77 -1.45
CA TRP A 151 2.65 -16.63 -1.04
C TRP A 151 2.54 -17.11 0.42
N ARG A 152 1.40 -16.95 1.09
CA ARG A 152 1.20 -17.37 2.50
C ARG A 152 1.55 -18.83 2.80
N ASN A 153 1.54 -19.69 1.78
CA ASN A 153 1.81 -21.12 1.90
C ASN A 153 3.20 -21.52 1.36
N SER A 154 4.08 -20.57 1.04
CA SER A 154 5.43 -20.84 0.52
C SER A 154 6.52 -20.46 1.53
N PHE A 155 7.79 -20.60 1.12
CA PHE A 155 8.95 -20.17 1.90
C PHE A 155 9.06 -18.64 2.05
N LEU A 156 8.30 -17.87 1.26
CA LEU A 156 8.28 -16.40 1.31
C LEU A 156 7.52 -15.86 2.51
N LYS A 157 6.66 -16.68 3.13
CA LYS A 157 5.79 -16.25 4.24
C LYS A 157 6.60 -15.81 5.46
N ASP A 158 6.16 -14.77 6.15
CA ASP A 158 6.69 -14.42 7.47
C ASP A 158 6.19 -15.40 8.54
N THR A 159 7.11 -15.96 9.32
CA THR A 159 6.83 -16.80 10.50
C THR A 159 7.53 -16.30 11.75
N THR A 160 8.17 -15.13 11.68
CA THR A 160 9.05 -14.62 12.73
C THR A 160 8.28 -13.73 13.70
N VAL A 161 8.81 -13.54 14.90
CA VAL A 161 8.33 -12.50 15.84
C VAL A 161 9.51 -11.62 16.20
N TRP A 162 9.40 -10.33 15.92
CA TRP A 162 10.41 -9.35 16.28
C TRP A 162 9.82 -8.40 17.31
N GLN A 163 10.52 -8.22 18.43
CA GLN A 163 10.09 -7.28 19.47
C GLN A 163 9.85 -5.91 18.84
N GLY A 164 8.70 -5.31 19.12
CA GLY A 164 8.34 -3.97 18.64
C GLY A 164 7.97 -3.91 17.16
N VAL A 165 7.83 -5.03 16.44
CA VAL A 165 7.29 -5.04 15.07
C VAL A 165 6.01 -5.87 15.04
N PRO A 166 4.85 -5.30 14.67
CA PRO A 166 3.60 -6.03 14.66
C PRO A 166 3.60 -7.25 13.73
N VAL A 167 3.04 -8.34 14.24
CA VAL A 167 2.81 -9.57 13.47
C VAL A 167 1.61 -9.33 12.55
N GLN A 168 1.74 -9.74 11.29
CA GLN A 168 0.69 -9.52 10.30
C GLN A 168 -0.37 -10.64 10.34
N PRO A 169 -1.66 -10.32 10.13
CA PRO A 169 -2.72 -11.32 10.05
C PRO A 169 -2.45 -12.32 8.93
N GLY A 170 -2.28 -13.59 9.30
CA GLY A 170 -1.96 -14.67 8.35
C GLY A 170 -0.52 -15.19 8.41
N ALA A 171 0.34 -14.61 9.25
CA ALA A 171 1.61 -15.24 9.63
C ALA A 171 1.34 -16.36 10.66
N PRO A 172 1.43 -17.66 10.32
CA PRO A 172 1.41 -18.71 11.33
C PRO A 172 2.70 -18.58 12.15
N VAL A 173 2.54 -18.14 13.39
CA VAL A 173 3.67 -17.94 14.29
C VAL A 173 4.18 -19.31 14.70
N ALA A 174 5.38 -19.68 14.24
CA ALA A 174 6.11 -20.75 14.91
C ALA A 174 6.45 -20.22 16.30
N GLY A 175 5.97 -20.91 17.34
CA GLY A 175 6.34 -20.60 18.72
C GLY A 175 7.86 -20.49 18.86
N PRO A 176 8.35 -19.72 19.86
CA PRO A 176 9.76 -19.39 19.96
C PRO A 176 10.61 -20.66 19.89
N ALA A 177 11.55 -20.69 18.93
CA ALA A 177 12.62 -21.66 18.95
C ALA A 177 13.29 -21.60 20.33
N ALA A 178 13.38 -22.75 21.00
CA ALA A 178 13.96 -22.89 22.32
C ALA A 178 15.37 -22.27 22.33
N GLY A 179 15.51 -21.10 22.97
CA GLY A 179 16.80 -20.40 23.06
C GLY A 179 16.69 -18.89 23.32
N TYR A 180 15.64 -18.23 22.84
CA TYR A 180 15.38 -16.82 23.15
C TYR A 180 13.88 -16.59 23.37
N ALA A 181 13.44 -16.75 24.62
CA ALA A 181 12.10 -16.37 25.03
C ALA A 181 12.03 -14.84 25.10
N ALA A 182 11.24 -14.22 24.21
CA ALA A 182 10.86 -12.82 24.33
C ALA A 182 9.76 -12.71 25.41
N PRO A 183 9.94 -11.90 26.47
CA PRO A 183 8.86 -11.59 27.40
C PRO A 183 7.87 -10.65 26.70
N GLY A 184 6.59 -11.03 26.62
CA GLY A 184 5.52 -10.08 26.29
C GLY A 184 4.58 -10.42 25.14
N ALA A 185 4.26 -11.69 24.88
CA ALA A 185 3.06 -12.05 24.10
C ALA A 185 1.74 -11.89 24.89
N ALA A 186 1.68 -10.89 25.77
CA ALA A 186 0.51 -10.51 26.56
C ALA A 186 0.45 -8.98 26.56
N GLY A 187 -0.16 -8.41 25.52
CA GLY A 187 -0.18 -6.95 25.36
C GLY A 187 -0.55 -6.48 23.96
N ALA A 188 -1.45 -7.17 23.27
CA ALA A 188 -2.17 -6.56 22.17
C ALA A 188 -3.30 -5.71 22.80
N TYR A 189 -3.19 -4.38 22.73
CA TYR A 189 -4.31 -3.50 23.09
C TYR A 189 -5.48 -3.83 22.14
N PRO A 190 -6.65 -4.26 22.64
CA PRO A 190 -7.83 -4.38 21.81
C PRO A 190 -8.35 -2.99 21.41
N PRO A 191 -8.99 -2.84 20.23
CA PRO A 191 -9.61 -1.59 19.82
C PRO A 191 -10.69 -1.15 20.83
N PRO A 192 -10.95 0.17 20.99
CA PRO A 192 -11.89 0.67 21.99
C PRO A 192 -13.28 0.02 21.84
N GLY A 193 -13.73 -0.71 22.86
CA GLY A 193 -15.07 -1.32 22.92
C GLY A 193 -15.11 -2.85 23.05
N TYR A 194 -13.99 -3.56 22.94
CA TYR A 194 -13.94 -5.02 23.15
C TYR A 194 -13.54 -5.36 24.59
N GLN A 195 -14.47 -5.91 25.38
CA GLN A 195 -14.14 -6.58 26.64
C GLN A 195 -13.58 -7.98 26.35
N GLN A 196 -12.38 -8.25 26.85
CA GLN A 196 -11.71 -9.54 26.71
C GLN A 196 -12.40 -10.58 27.63
N PRO A 197 -12.76 -11.78 27.14
CA PRO A 197 -13.29 -12.83 27.98
C PRO A 197 -12.29 -13.25 29.07
N PRO A 198 -12.73 -13.60 30.29
CA PRO A 198 -11.83 -14.05 31.36
C PRO A 198 -11.00 -15.25 30.92
N ALA A 199 -9.72 -15.26 31.29
CA ALA A 199 -8.84 -16.39 31.03
C ALA A 199 -9.34 -17.67 31.75
N PRO A 200 -9.27 -18.85 31.10
CA PRO A 200 -9.66 -20.10 31.75
C PRO A 200 -8.70 -20.44 32.92
N PRO A 201 -9.18 -21.10 33.99
CA PRO A 201 -8.38 -21.42 35.16
C PRO A 201 -7.16 -22.30 34.84
N ALA A 202 -6.05 -22.06 35.55
CA ALA A 202 -4.85 -22.88 35.45
C ALA A 202 -5.15 -24.34 35.87
N GLY A 203 -4.86 -25.30 34.98
CA GLY A 203 -5.10 -26.73 35.20
C GLY A 203 -6.09 -27.39 34.23
N TYR A 204 -6.65 -26.65 33.27
CA TYR A 204 -7.52 -27.24 32.24
C TYR A 204 -6.71 -28.09 31.24
N GLN A 205 -6.86 -29.41 31.35
CA GLN A 205 -6.38 -30.36 30.34
C GLN A 205 -7.56 -30.74 29.43
N PRO A 206 -7.52 -30.45 28.12
CA PRO A 206 -8.63 -30.78 27.23
C PRO A 206 -8.81 -32.29 27.12
N PRO A 207 -10.07 -32.80 27.04
CA PRO A 207 -10.32 -34.23 26.92
C PRO A 207 -9.71 -34.82 25.64
N ALA A 208 -9.18 -36.04 25.74
CA ALA A 208 -8.67 -36.79 24.58
C ALA A 208 -9.82 -37.12 23.60
N PRO A 209 -9.57 -37.15 22.27
CA PRO A 209 -10.65 -37.33 21.28
C PRO A 209 -11.23 -38.75 21.33
N GLY A 210 -12.44 -38.89 21.89
CA GLY A 210 -13.27 -40.08 21.76
C GLY A 210 -14.17 -39.99 20.54
N ALA A 211 -14.26 -41.08 19.77
CA ALA A 211 -15.19 -41.21 18.65
C ALA A 211 -16.65 -41.17 19.15
N GLY A 212 -17.46 -40.23 18.65
CA GLY A 212 -18.89 -40.18 18.98
C GLY A 212 -19.64 -38.95 18.46
N THR A 213 -20.50 -39.21 17.46
CA THR A 213 -21.68 -38.47 16.93
C THR A 213 -21.57 -36.99 16.47
N PRO A 214 -22.27 -36.61 15.38
CA PRO A 214 -22.27 -35.24 14.87
C PRO A 214 -22.94 -34.27 15.84
N VAL A 215 -22.24 -33.18 16.16
CA VAL A 215 -22.80 -32.03 16.89
C VAL A 215 -23.68 -31.22 15.94
N PRO A 216 -24.95 -30.88 16.28
CA PRO A 216 -25.79 -30.04 15.45
C PRO A 216 -25.22 -28.62 15.33
N PRO A 217 -25.44 -27.92 14.20
CA PRO A 217 -24.90 -26.59 13.98
C PRO A 217 -25.42 -25.58 15.02
N PRO A 218 -24.61 -24.57 15.42
CA PRO A 218 -25.03 -23.54 16.36
C PRO A 218 -26.24 -22.76 15.85
N ALA A 219 -27.18 -22.46 16.74
CA ALA A 219 -28.36 -21.64 16.45
C ALA A 219 -27.95 -20.23 16.02
N ALA A 220 -28.65 -19.69 15.01
CA ALA A 220 -28.46 -18.33 14.52
C ALA A 220 -28.77 -17.29 15.61
N PRO A 221 -28.00 -16.19 15.69
CA PRO A 221 -28.25 -15.13 16.66
C PRO A 221 -29.61 -14.43 16.41
N PRO A 222 -30.29 -13.93 17.47
CA PRO A 222 -31.59 -13.26 17.34
C PRO A 222 -31.49 -12.01 16.46
N ALA A 223 -32.51 -11.80 15.62
CA ALA A 223 -32.65 -10.59 14.82
C ALA A 223 -32.80 -9.34 15.72
N PRO A 224 -32.18 -8.20 15.36
CA PRO A 224 -32.35 -6.96 16.11
C PRO A 224 -33.81 -6.47 16.04
N PRO A 225 -34.31 -5.80 17.09
CA PRO A 225 -35.68 -5.29 17.13
C PRO A 225 -35.90 -4.23 16.03
N ALA A 226 -37.06 -4.30 15.38
CA ALA A 226 -37.48 -3.37 14.35
C ALA A 226 -37.54 -1.94 14.91
N SER A 227 -36.75 -1.03 14.32
CA SER A 227 -36.83 0.40 14.58
C SER A 227 -38.17 0.96 14.07
N ALA A 228 -38.85 1.69 14.95
CA ALA A 228 -40.12 2.38 14.67
C ALA A 228 -39.98 3.39 13.50
N PRO A 229 -41.08 3.72 12.78
CA PRO A 229 -41.02 4.61 11.63
C PRO A 229 -40.74 6.04 12.09
N THR A 230 -39.60 6.60 11.68
CA THR A 230 -39.34 8.03 11.75
C THR A 230 -40.18 8.75 10.69
N ALA A 231 -40.96 9.74 11.12
CA ALA A 231 -41.73 10.63 10.25
C ALA A 231 -40.81 11.27 9.19
N GLN A 232 -41.19 11.09 7.92
CA GLN A 232 -40.51 11.62 6.75
C GLN A 232 -40.92 13.09 6.55
N PRO A 233 -39.98 14.05 6.39
CA PRO A 233 -40.31 15.41 5.94
C PRO A 233 -40.86 15.38 4.50
N PRO A 234 -41.78 16.29 4.12
CA PRO A 234 -42.34 16.31 2.76
C PRO A 234 -41.26 16.52 1.70
N ALA A 235 -41.17 15.60 0.74
CA ALA A 235 -40.40 15.77 -0.47
C ALA A 235 -41.15 16.72 -1.42
N THR A 236 -40.47 17.76 -1.88
CA THR A 236 -40.88 18.62 -2.99
C THR A 236 -41.04 17.81 -4.28
N GLU A 237 -42.18 17.94 -4.94
CA GLU A 237 -42.50 17.27 -6.21
C GLU A 237 -41.50 17.60 -7.34
N PRO A 238 -41.15 16.62 -8.20
CA PRO A 238 -40.41 16.86 -9.44
C PRO A 238 -41.35 17.42 -10.55
N PRO A 239 -40.91 18.38 -11.38
CA PRO A 239 -41.68 18.76 -12.56
C PRO A 239 -41.70 17.62 -13.60
N ALA A 240 -42.90 17.37 -14.11
CA ALA A 240 -43.23 16.31 -15.07
C ALA A 240 -42.46 16.43 -16.40
N ALA A 241 -42.04 15.27 -16.93
CA ALA A 241 -41.47 15.12 -18.26
C ALA A 241 -42.54 15.37 -19.34
N ALA A 242 -42.22 16.23 -20.32
CA ALA A 242 -43.05 16.45 -21.50
C ALA A 242 -42.81 15.35 -22.58
N PRO A 243 -43.85 14.92 -23.31
CA PRO A 243 -43.79 13.85 -24.32
C PRO A 243 -43.15 14.29 -25.66
N PRO A 244 -42.71 13.33 -26.51
CA PRO A 244 -41.91 13.61 -27.71
C PRO A 244 -42.72 14.12 -28.92
N ALA A 245 -42.01 14.76 -29.85
CA ALA A 245 -42.48 15.57 -30.98
C ALA A 245 -43.32 14.86 -32.05
N ALA A 246 -44.23 15.64 -32.67
CA ALA A 246 -44.88 15.33 -33.95
C ALA A 246 -45.00 16.60 -34.82
N THR A 247 -44.97 16.38 -36.13
CA THR A 247 -44.75 17.23 -37.32
C THR A 247 -45.81 18.30 -37.69
N GLU A 248 -45.38 19.27 -38.52
CA GLU A 248 -46.02 20.52 -39.06
C GLU A 248 -47.39 20.41 -39.78
N PRO A 249 -48.08 21.57 -40.00
CA PRO A 249 -48.30 22.06 -41.39
C PRO A 249 -48.21 23.62 -41.55
N PRO A 250 -48.30 24.19 -42.80
CA PRO A 250 -47.69 25.48 -43.17
C PRO A 250 -48.62 26.72 -43.22
N SER A 251 -47.96 27.90 -43.32
CA SER A 251 -48.34 29.20 -43.92
C SER A 251 -49.54 30.02 -43.40
N THR A 252 -49.30 31.32 -43.12
CA THR A 252 -50.00 32.46 -43.79
C THR A 252 -49.35 33.80 -43.44
N GLU A 253 -49.02 34.54 -44.50
CA GLU A 253 -48.53 35.91 -44.58
C GLU A 253 -49.69 36.92 -44.38
N PRO A 254 -49.44 38.14 -43.85
CA PRO A 254 -50.29 39.30 -44.13
C PRO A 254 -49.54 40.41 -44.91
N PRO A 255 -50.26 41.25 -45.66
CA PRO A 255 -49.73 41.97 -46.83
C PRO A 255 -49.11 43.36 -46.56
N SER A 256 -48.34 43.79 -47.57
CA SER A 256 -47.60 45.03 -47.80
C SER A 256 -48.28 46.37 -47.51
N THR A 257 -47.46 47.40 -47.27
CA THR A 257 -47.60 48.71 -47.93
C THR A 257 -46.29 49.53 -47.91
N GLU A 258 -45.78 49.82 -49.12
CA GLU A 258 -44.78 50.86 -49.52
C GLU A 258 -45.30 52.30 -49.21
N PRO A 259 -44.60 53.45 -49.44
CA PRO A 259 -43.35 53.74 -50.23
C PRO A 259 -42.43 54.84 -49.58
N PRO A 260 -41.59 55.64 -50.29
CA PRO A 260 -40.63 55.40 -51.38
C PRO A 260 -39.19 55.91 -51.11
N SER A 261 -38.26 55.47 -51.98
CA SER A 261 -37.12 56.16 -52.63
C SER A 261 -36.22 57.18 -51.91
N GLY A 262 -34.90 56.93 -51.97
CA GLY A 262 -33.89 57.97 -51.75
C GLY A 262 -32.44 57.47 -51.79
N GLU A 263 -31.88 57.28 -52.99
CA GLU A 263 -30.43 57.27 -53.25
C GLU A 263 -29.92 58.73 -53.27
N PRO A 264 -28.71 59.06 -52.76
CA PRO A 264 -27.54 59.25 -53.64
C PRO A 264 -26.17 59.00 -52.92
N PRO A 265 -25.01 59.43 -53.46
CA PRO A 265 -24.06 58.55 -54.15
C PRO A 265 -22.71 58.40 -53.43
N ARG A 266 -21.90 57.46 -53.91
CA ARG A 266 -20.48 57.32 -53.57
C ARG A 266 -19.64 58.46 -54.16
N VAL A 267 -18.62 58.87 -53.39
CA VAL A 267 -17.35 59.38 -53.90
C VAL A 267 -16.25 58.53 -53.28
#